data_AF-A0A3B9JBQ4-F1
#
_entry.id   AF-A0A3B9JBQ4-F1
#
_cell.length_a   1.000
_cell.length_b   1.000
_cell.length_c   1.000
_cell.angle_alpha   90.00
_cell.angle_beta   90.00
_cell.angle_gamma   90.00
#
_symmetry.space_group_name_H-M   'P 1'
#
loop_
_entity.id
_entity.type
_entity.pdbx_description
1 polymer ?
#
loop_
_entity_poly.entity_id
_entity_poly.type
_entity_poly.pdbx_seq_one_letter_code
_entity_poly.pdbx_strand_id
1 'polypeptide(L)'
;MPKTPLNSLPGLLAGLTAAAIWGGMYVVSKVVLDVIPPFALLTSRLALGFLALWLVIAWRGRLSSLPGHGFSLSRSQFISAFWVGVVGYGISLGFQFVGTKLSTAANGALVTSATPALVLPFAWLLLKEPVTRRRLLAILVASLG
;
A
#
# COMPACT_ATOMS: atom_id res chain seq x y z
N MET A 1 27.51 14.67 -6.65
CA MET A 1 26.76 14.38 -7.89
C MET A 1 25.47 15.19 -7.87
N PRO A 2 25.29 16.18 -8.75
CA PRO A 2 24.04 16.95 -8.82
C PRO A 2 22.95 16.04 -9.42
N LYS A 3 21.83 15.88 -8.70
CA LYS A 3 20.64 15.15 -9.18
C LYS A 3 19.99 15.99 -10.28
N THR A 4 19.83 15.40 -11.46
CA THR A 4 19.10 15.98 -12.59
C THR A 4 17.64 16.32 -12.18
N PRO A 5 17.11 17.50 -12.54
CA PRO A 5 15.69 17.82 -12.32
C PRO A 5 14.88 17.16 -13.44
N LEU A 6 14.62 15.86 -13.33
CA LEU A 6 13.81 15.13 -14.30
C LEU A 6 12.34 15.14 -13.84
N ASN A 7 11.54 16.00 -14.48
CA ASN A 7 10.07 15.93 -14.60
C ASN A 7 9.28 15.84 -13.27
N SER A 8 9.41 16.86 -12.43
CA SER A 8 8.69 17.00 -11.16
C SER A 8 7.16 16.96 -11.30
N LEU A 9 6.62 17.50 -12.41
CA LEU A 9 5.17 17.66 -12.62
C LEU A 9 4.45 16.31 -12.82
N PRO A 10 4.88 15.40 -13.72
CA PRO A 10 4.30 14.05 -13.81
C PRO A 10 4.35 13.27 -12.50
N GLY A 11 5.45 13.38 -11.75
CA GLY A 11 5.59 12.73 -10.44
C GLY A 11 4.61 13.30 -9.40
N LEU A 12 4.46 14.63 -9.36
CA LEU A 12 3.47 15.31 -8.52
C LEU A 12 2.05 14.90 -8.87
N LEU A 13 1.69 14.89 -10.16
CA LEU A 13 0.36 14.47 -10.60
C LEU A 13 0.08 13.00 -10.26
N ALA A 14 1.05 12.11 -10.45
CA ALA A 14 0.95 10.72 -10.05
C ALA A 14 0.76 10.57 -8.52
N GLY A 15 1.49 11.35 -7.73
CA GLY A 15 1.35 11.36 -6.26
C GLY A 15 -0.02 11.87 -5.80
N LEU A 16 -0.50 12.98 -6.38
CA LEU A 16 -1.80 13.57 -6.05
C LEU A 16 -2.96 12.66 -6.45
N THR A 17 -2.90 12.06 -7.63
CA THR A 17 -3.91 11.09 -8.07
C THR A 17 -3.90 9.84 -7.21
N ALA A 18 -2.72 9.30 -6.87
CA ALA A 18 -2.61 8.19 -5.94
C ALA A 18 -3.21 8.54 -4.57
N ALA A 19 -2.88 9.71 -4.01
CA ALA A 19 -3.42 10.16 -2.73
C ALA A 19 -4.94 10.35 -2.77
N ALA A 20 -5.49 10.91 -3.85
CA ALA A 20 -6.92 11.08 -4.04
C ALA A 20 -7.66 9.73 -4.14
N ILE A 21 -7.11 8.78 -4.91
CA ILE A 21 -7.65 7.42 -5.01
C ILE A 21 -7.65 6.74 -3.64
N TRP A 22 -6.55 6.89 -2.90
CA TRP A 22 -6.40 6.26 -1.59
C TRP A 22 -7.29 6.89 -0.51
N GLY A 23 -7.46 8.22 -0.51
CA GLY A 23 -8.40 8.92 0.37
C GLY A 23 -9.86 8.58 0.05
N GLY A 24 -10.23 8.62 -1.23
CA GLY A 24 -11.56 8.23 -1.69
C GLY A 24 -11.92 6.78 -1.38
N MET A 25 -10.94 5.88 -1.40
CA MET A 25 -11.10 4.48 -1.02
C MET A 25 -11.69 4.32 0.39
N TYR A 26 -11.29 5.13 1.38
CA TYR A 26 -11.86 5.02 2.75
C TYR A 26 -13.33 5.39 2.79
N VAL A 27 -13.73 6.44 2.07
CA VAL A 27 -15.12 6.91 2.05
C VAL A 27 -16.01 5.85 1.41
N VAL A 28 -15.61 5.36 0.22
CA VAL A 28 -16.34 4.29 -0.48
C VAL A 28 -16.36 3.01 0.35
N SER A 29 -15.21 2.62 0.93
CA SER A 29 -15.14 1.40 1.74
C SER A 29 -16.04 1.49 2.96
N LYS A 30 -16.12 2.64 3.64
CA LYS A 30 -17.00 2.79 4.81
C LYS A 30 -18.46 2.50 4.46
N VAL A 31 -18.96 3.07 3.37
CA VAL A 31 -20.34 2.84 2.90
C VAL A 31 -20.56 1.39 2.48
N VAL A 32 -19.60 0.79 1.77
CA VAL A 32 -19.71 -0.61 1.33
C VAL A 32 -19.64 -1.59 2.51
N LEU A 33 -18.88 -1.27 3.55
CA LEU A 33 -18.71 -2.13 4.73
C LEU A 33 -19.95 -2.24 5.62
N ASP A 34 -20.95 -1.39 5.40
CA ASP A 34 -22.27 -1.48 6.03
C ASP A 34 -23.07 -2.68 5.49
N VAL A 35 -22.81 -3.08 4.25
CA VAL A 35 -23.51 -4.19 3.57
C VAL A 35 -22.61 -5.41 3.32
N ILE A 36 -21.31 -5.22 3.06
CA ILE A 36 -20.36 -6.29 2.75
C ILE A 36 -19.38 -6.47 3.93
N PRO A 37 -19.14 -7.70 4.41
CA PRO A 37 -18.15 -7.96 5.45
C PRO A 37 -16.72 -7.55 5.04
N PRO A 38 -15.86 -7.09 5.97
CA PRO A 38 -14.50 -6.62 5.69
C PRO A 38 -13.63 -7.56 4.87
N PHE A 39 -13.63 -8.85 5.19
CA PHE A 39 -12.82 -9.84 4.48
C PHE A 39 -13.37 -10.19 3.09
N ALA A 40 -14.69 -10.09 2.88
CA ALA A 40 -15.29 -10.25 1.57
C ALA A 40 -14.89 -9.08 0.64
N LEU A 41 -14.91 -7.85 1.17
CA LEU A 41 -14.43 -6.66 0.46
C LEU A 41 -12.92 -6.70 0.19
N LEU A 42 -12.12 -7.22 1.14
CA LEU A 42 -10.70 -7.45 0.93
C LEU A 42 -10.43 -8.46 -0.18
N THR A 43 -11.14 -9.59 -0.14
CA THR A 43 -10.98 -10.65 -1.13
C THR A 43 -11.35 -10.15 -2.53
N SER A 44 -12.47 -9.41 -2.66
CA SER A 44 -12.86 -8.82 -3.94
C SER A 44 -11.84 -7.80 -4.44
N ARG A 45 -11.28 -6.96 -3.55
CA ARG A 45 -10.21 -6.02 -3.89
C ARG A 45 -8.98 -6.73 -4.44
N LEU A 46 -8.53 -7.81 -3.80
CA LEU A 46 -7.36 -8.56 -4.24
C LEU A 46 -7.63 -9.31 -5.55
N ALA A 47 -8.82 -9.88 -5.73
CA ALA A 47 -9.23 -10.51 -6.98
C ALA A 47 -9.27 -9.50 -8.15
N LEU A 48 -9.85 -8.32 -7.94
CA LEU A 48 -9.88 -7.26 -8.94
C LEU A 48 -8.48 -6.72 -9.24
N GLY A 49 -7.62 -6.58 -8.23
CA GLY A 49 -6.22 -6.19 -8.42
C GLY A 49 -5.46 -7.21 -9.26
N PHE A 50 -5.64 -8.50 -8.99
CA PHE A 50 -5.08 -9.58 -9.80
C PHE A 50 -5.57 -9.51 -11.25
N LEU A 51 -6.88 -9.39 -11.46
CA LEU A 51 -7.46 -9.28 -12.80
C LEU A 51 -6.96 -8.05 -13.56
N ALA A 52 -6.89 -6.89 -12.91
CA ALA A 52 -6.38 -5.67 -13.52
C ALA A 52 -4.91 -5.82 -13.95
N LEU A 53 -4.06 -6.37 -13.08
CA LEU A 53 -2.66 -6.64 -13.41
C LEU A 53 -2.53 -7.65 -14.54
N TRP A 54 -3.33 -8.73 -14.51
CA TRP A 54 -3.36 -9.74 -15.55
C TRP A 54 -3.74 -9.15 -16.91
N LEU A 55 -4.80 -8.32 -16.96
CA LEU A 55 -5.21 -7.62 -18.18
C LEU A 55 -4.14 -6.68 -18.71
N VAL A 56 -3.44 -5.94 -17.83
CA VAL A 56 -2.35 -5.06 -18.25
C VAL A 56 -1.18 -5.84 -18.84
N ILE A 57 -0.83 -6.98 -18.25
CA ILE A 57 0.22 -7.86 -18.77
C ILE A 57 -0.19 -8.43 -20.13
N ALA A 58 -1.44 -8.88 -20.26
CA ALA A 58 -2.01 -9.39 -21.50
C ALA A 58 -2.00 -8.33 -22.60
N TRP A 59 -2.47 -7.11 -22.30
CA TRP A 59 -2.54 -6.00 -23.25
C TRP A 59 -1.16 -5.54 -23.73
N ARG A 60 -0.15 -5.59 -22.86
CA ARG A 60 1.24 -5.30 -23.24
C ARG A 60 1.91 -6.39 -24.09
N GLY A 61 1.17 -7.43 -24.47
CA GLY A 61 1.69 -8.57 -25.23
C GLY A 61 2.74 -9.39 -24.46
N ARG A 62 2.86 -9.18 -23.15
CA ARG A 62 3.86 -9.85 -22.30
C ARG A 62 3.34 -11.16 -21.72
N LEU A 63 2.16 -11.61 -22.15
CA LEU A 63 1.60 -12.89 -21.73
C LEU A 63 2.47 -14.06 -22.19
N SER A 64 3.08 -13.95 -23.38
CA SER A 64 4.07 -14.91 -23.91
C SER A 64 5.46 -14.78 -23.28
N SER A 65 5.74 -13.64 -22.62
CA SER A 65 6.96 -13.39 -21.82
C SER A 65 6.80 -13.78 -20.35
N LEU A 66 5.58 -14.11 -19.92
CA LEU A 66 5.41 -14.89 -18.69
C LEU A 66 6.15 -16.20 -18.93
N PRO A 67 7.00 -16.66 -17.99
CA PRO A 67 7.80 -17.85 -18.19
C PRO A 67 6.88 -19.05 -18.42
N GLY A 68 6.70 -19.39 -19.69
CA GLY A 68 5.64 -20.26 -20.15
C GLY A 68 5.73 -21.66 -19.57
N HIS A 69 6.89 -22.09 -19.09
CA HIS A 69 7.16 -23.43 -18.56
C HIS A 69 8.08 -23.38 -17.33
N GLY A 70 7.96 -22.35 -16.48
CA GLY A 70 8.82 -22.25 -15.31
C GLY A 70 8.63 -20.98 -14.50
N PHE A 71 7.49 -20.83 -13.83
CA PHE A 71 7.42 -19.95 -12.66
C PHE A 71 8.19 -20.63 -11.50
N SER A 72 9.50 -20.86 -11.69
CA SER A 72 10.37 -21.39 -10.66
C SER A 72 10.75 -20.25 -9.74
N LEU A 73 9.78 -19.78 -8.95
CA LEU A 73 10.10 -19.03 -7.75
C LEU A 73 10.96 -19.95 -6.90
N SER A 74 12.15 -19.48 -6.54
CA SER A 74 12.91 -20.14 -5.48
C SER A 74 12.00 -20.30 -4.27
N ARG A 75 12.10 -21.41 -3.54
CA ARG A 75 11.32 -21.64 -2.31
C ARG A 75 11.38 -20.42 -1.37
N SER A 76 12.52 -19.76 -1.31
CA SER A 76 12.71 -18.51 -0.55
C SER A 76 11.85 -17.34 -1.08
N GLN A 77 11.81 -17.14 -2.40
CA GLN A 77 10.98 -16.10 -3.03
C GLN A 77 9.49 -16.38 -2.85
N PHE A 78 9.08 -17.65 -2.98
CA PHE A 78 7.70 -18.05 -2.73
C PHE A 78 7.29 -17.80 -1.28
N ILE A 79 8.11 -18.22 -0.31
CA ILE A 79 7.87 -17.97 1.12
C ILE A 79 7.81 -16.48 1.41
N SER A 80 8.69 -15.68 0.80
CA SER A 80 8.71 -14.23 0.99
C SER A 80 7.45 -13.58 0.43
N ALA A 81 7.06 -13.93 -0.80
CA ALA A 81 5.83 -13.45 -1.43
C ALA A 81 4.58 -13.87 -0.65
N PHE A 82 4.57 -15.10 -0.12
CA PHE A 82 3.51 -15.61 0.74
C PHE A 82 3.38 -14.76 2.01
N TRP A 83 4.48 -14.49 2.72
CA TRP A 83 4.43 -13.66 3.93
C TRP A 83 4.03 -12.21 3.63
N VAL A 84 4.48 -11.63 2.52
CA VAL A 84 4.03 -10.31 2.06
C VAL A 84 2.52 -10.32 1.78
N GLY A 85 2.01 -11.35 1.11
CA GLY A 85 0.58 -11.51 0.85
C GLY A 85 -0.24 -11.68 2.13
N VAL A 86 0.16 -12.59 3.01
CA VAL A 86 -0.58 -12.91 4.24
C VAL A 86 -0.51 -11.77 5.25
N VAL A 87 0.68 -11.29 5.59
CA VAL A 87 0.84 -10.27 6.64
C VAL A 87 0.58 -8.87 6.07
N GLY A 88 1.20 -8.55 4.93
CA GLY A 88 1.15 -7.22 4.34
C GLY A 88 -0.19 -6.88 3.70
N TYR A 89 -0.87 -7.85 3.08
CA TYR A 89 -2.19 -7.63 2.46
C TYR A 89 -3.34 -8.26 3.26
N GLY A 90 -3.23 -9.52 3.68
CA GLY A 90 -4.31 -10.21 4.39
C GLY A 90 -4.61 -9.60 5.76
N ILE A 91 -3.65 -9.70 6.68
CA ILE A 91 -3.81 -9.25 8.07
C ILE A 91 -3.88 -7.73 8.13
N SER A 92 -2.90 -7.03 7.52
CA SER A 92 -2.81 -5.58 7.59
C SER A 92 -4.03 -4.88 6.97
N LEU A 93 -4.42 -5.21 5.72
CA LEU A 93 -5.61 -4.59 5.12
C LEU A 93 -6.92 -5.11 5.72
N GLY A 94 -6.94 -6.36 6.20
CA GLY A 94 -8.07 -6.90 6.94
C GLY A 94 -8.36 -6.07 8.18
N PHE A 95 -7.35 -5.81 9.01
CA PHE A 95 -7.47 -4.94 10.18
C PHE A 95 -7.74 -3.49 9.80
N GLN A 96 -7.19 -2.98 8.69
CA GLN A 96 -7.55 -1.66 8.19
C GLN A 96 -9.05 -1.55 7.88
N PHE A 97 -9.64 -2.53 7.18
CA PHE A 97 -11.07 -2.51 6.86
C PHE A 97 -11.95 -2.76 8.08
N VAL A 98 -11.54 -3.64 8.99
CA VAL A 98 -12.23 -3.81 10.28
C VAL A 98 -12.20 -2.50 11.08
N GLY A 99 -11.04 -1.85 11.19
CA GLY A 99 -10.89 -0.56 11.86
C GLY A 99 -11.71 0.54 11.19
N THR A 100 -11.76 0.59 9.86
CA THR A 100 -12.59 1.53 9.10
C THR A 100 -14.09 1.26 9.34
N LYS A 101 -14.50 -0.01 9.43
CA LYS A 101 -15.88 -0.38 9.74
C LYS A 101 -16.27 0.05 11.16
N LEU A 102 -15.39 -0.19 12.13
CA LEU A 102 -15.61 0.17 13.54
C LEU A 102 -15.46 1.68 13.81
N SER A 103 -14.79 2.41 12.93
CA SER A 103 -14.53 3.85 13.07
C SER A 103 -15.17 4.65 11.92
N THR A 104 -14.72 5.89 11.72
CA THR A 104 -15.10 6.73 10.59
C THR A 104 -14.03 6.66 9.49
N ALA A 105 -14.42 6.99 8.26
CA ALA A 105 -13.48 7.10 7.14
C ALA A 105 -12.35 8.11 7.44
N ALA A 106 -12.69 9.23 8.08
CA ALA A 106 -11.74 10.24 8.50
C ALA A 106 -10.70 9.68 9.49
N ASN A 107 -11.13 8.95 10.52
CA ASN A 107 -10.21 8.34 11.48
C ASN A 107 -9.32 7.28 10.84
N GLY A 108 -9.86 6.46 9.93
CA GLY A 108 -9.07 5.47 9.19
C GLY A 108 -7.97 6.10 8.32
N ALA A 109 -8.30 7.21 7.65
CA ALA A 109 -7.35 7.98 6.85
C ALA A 109 -6.30 8.69 7.73
N LEU A 110 -6.69 9.25 8.88
CA LEU A 110 -5.78 9.88 9.83
C LEU A 110 -4.78 8.88 10.41
N VAL A 111 -5.26 7.71 10.89
CA VAL A 111 -4.38 6.64 11.40
C VAL A 111 -3.36 6.22 10.36
N THR A 112 -3.76 6.14 9.09
CA THR A 112 -2.83 5.76 8.03
C THR A 112 -1.87 6.89 7.67
N SER A 113 -2.30 8.14 7.76
CA SER A 113 -1.42 9.30 7.57
C SER A 113 -0.38 9.42 8.69
N ALA A 114 -0.65 8.88 9.88
CA ALA A 114 0.29 8.76 10.99
C ALA A 114 1.31 7.60 10.83
N THR A 115 1.19 6.77 9.79
CA THR A 115 2.12 5.65 9.51
C THR A 115 3.60 6.07 9.52
N PRO A 116 4.03 7.21 8.93
CA PRO A 116 5.43 7.64 8.95
C PRO A 116 5.97 7.82 10.38
N ALA A 117 5.14 8.24 11.32
CA ALA A 117 5.52 8.41 12.72
C ALA A 117 5.81 7.07 13.40
N LEU A 118 5.04 6.03 13.09
CA LEU A 118 5.25 4.67 13.59
C LEU A 118 6.38 3.95 12.84
N VAL A 119 6.51 4.17 11.52
CA VAL A 119 7.56 3.53 10.71
C VAL A 119 8.96 3.94 11.16
N LEU A 120 9.18 5.17 11.62
CA LEU A 120 10.51 5.63 12.01
C LEU A 120 11.17 4.81 13.13
N PRO A 121 10.54 4.58 14.31
CA PRO A 121 11.13 3.74 15.34
C PRO A 121 11.32 2.29 14.88
N PHE A 122 10.39 1.75 14.08
CA PHE A 122 10.56 0.40 13.49
C PHE A 122 11.69 0.35 12.46
N ALA A 123 11.90 1.40 11.66
CA ALA A 123 12.99 1.48 10.70
C ALA A 123 14.35 1.58 11.40
N TRP A 124 14.43 2.34 12.50
CA TRP A 124 15.62 2.35 13.33
C TRP A 124 15.88 0.99 13.98
N LEU A 125 14.84 0.32 14.51
CA LEU A 125 14.98 -0.97 15.20
C LEU A 125 15.27 -2.14 14.25
N LEU A 126 14.54 -2.25 13.14
CA LEU A 126 14.58 -3.39 12.22
C LEU A 126 15.59 -3.19 11.07
N LEU A 127 15.62 -1.98 10.48
CA LEU A 127 16.52 -1.67 9.35
C LEU A 127 17.86 -1.06 9.80
N LYS A 128 18.00 -0.71 11.09
CA LYS A 128 19.20 -0.05 11.67
C LYS A 128 19.59 1.25 10.96
N GLU A 129 18.61 1.96 10.38
CA GLU A 129 18.86 3.25 9.74
C GLU A 129 19.11 4.36 10.78
N PRO A 130 20.13 5.22 10.60
CA PRO A 130 20.39 6.32 11.51
C PRO A 130 19.28 7.37 11.44
N VAL A 131 18.64 7.62 12.58
CA VAL A 131 17.62 8.67 12.72
C VAL A 131 18.32 10.02 12.85
N THR A 132 18.27 10.81 11.78
CA THR A 132 18.79 12.19 11.80
C THR A 132 17.79 13.14 12.46
N ARG A 133 18.29 14.18 13.14
CA ARG A 133 17.44 15.21 13.80
C ARG A 133 16.44 15.86 12.83
N ARG A 134 16.81 16.02 11.56
CA ARG A 134 15.92 16.54 10.50
C ARG A 134 14.74 15.62 10.20
N ARG A 135 14.96 14.30 10.15
CA ARG A 135 13.88 13.30 9.97
C ARG A 135 12.93 13.31 11.18
N LEU A 136 13.48 13.43 12.40
CA LEU A 136 12.66 13.50 13.61
C LEU A 136 11.76 14.75 13.63
N LEU A 137 12.32 15.92 13.29
CA LEU A 137 11.53 17.17 13.21
C LEU A 137 10.46 17.10 12.11
N ALA A 138 10.80 16.58 10.92
CA ALA A 138 9.85 16.43 9.82
C ALA A 138 8.66 15.55 10.23
N ILE A 139 8.91 14.47 10.98
CA ILE A 139 7.87 13.58 11.48
C ILE A 139 7.06 14.24 12.61
N LEU A 140 7.70 14.94 13.54
CA LEU A 140 6.95 15.68 14.58
C LEU A 140 5.98 16.69 13.96
N VAL A 141 6.43 17.42 12.94
CA VAL A 141 5.56 18.36 12.20
C VAL A 141 4.47 17.60 11.43
N ALA A 142 4.81 16.50 10.76
CA ALA A 142 3.84 15.68 10.03
C ALA A 142 2.81 14.97 10.94
N SER A 143 3.16 14.68 12.19
CA SER A 143 2.25 14.07 13.19
C SER A 143 1.34 15.09 13.87
N LEU A 144 1.68 16.37 13.83
CA LEU A 144 0.89 17.46 14.43
C LEU A 144 -0.20 17.99 13.49
N GLY A 145 -0.14 17.65 12.20
CA GLY A 145 -1.16 17.96 11.19
C GLY A 145 -1.96 16.72 10.81
#